data_AF-A0A0N5C3E6-F1
#
_entry.id   AF-A0A0N5C3E6-F1
#
_cell.length_a   1.000
_cell.length_b   1.000
_cell.length_c   1.000
_cell.angle_alpha   90.00
_cell.angle_beta   90.00
_cell.angle_gamma   90.00
#
_symmetry.space_group_name_H-M   'P 1'
#
loop_
_entity.id
_entity.type
_entity.pdbx_description
1 polymer ?
#
loop_
_entity_poly.entity_id
_entity_poly.type
_entity_poly.pdbx_seq_one_letter_code
_entity_poly.pdbx_strand_id
1 'polypeptide(L)'
;MPLTSSVLKLNGLFAKIITIRNSSLKAGTQYIIPEERKKIVINENIDLTGNFSKKKVIKRKLIKKPELIIFDKDGTLICFHAMWVPWVIGYVERIEKISGVYLSSTLYSRLGFCIEQRKVIPGLLAEGTMKQIKDTSLNVLMDYGVPNEECYKIINKVSKQMDEEQKNSKLIEEITDIRRLFITLKNDNIKIAICTSDSRKNTIQTLSFL
;
A
#
# COMPACT_ATOMS: atom_id res chain seq x y z
N MET A 1 35.55 -56.16 14.34
CA MET A 1 34.96 -57.18 15.24
C MET A 1 33.60 -56.67 15.69
N PRO A 2 32.56 -57.51 15.61
CA PRO A 2 31.14 -57.12 15.73
C PRO A 2 30.65 -57.24 17.17
N LEU A 3 29.44 -56.72 17.45
CA LEU A 3 28.45 -57.08 18.50
C LEU A 3 27.48 -55.87 18.58
N THR A 4 26.16 -55.92 18.63
CA THR A 4 25.11 -56.92 18.41
C THR A 4 23.80 -56.13 18.36
N SER A 5 22.84 -56.64 17.61
CA SER A 5 21.47 -56.14 17.51
C SER A 5 20.70 -56.13 18.83
N SER A 6 19.80 -55.16 19.00
CA SER A 6 18.46 -55.47 19.51
C SER A 6 17.44 -54.48 18.96
N VAL A 7 16.53 -55.05 18.16
CA VAL A 7 15.30 -54.45 17.65
C VAL A 7 14.31 -54.30 18.80
N LEU A 8 13.74 -53.11 18.98
CA LEU A 8 12.43 -52.93 19.61
C LEU A 8 11.53 -52.18 18.62
N LYS A 9 10.61 -52.93 18.02
CA LYS A 9 9.45 -52.38 17.31
C LYS A 9 8.49 -51.79 18.33
N LEU A 10 8.06 -50.56 18.14
CA LEU A 10 6.75 -50.09 18.61
C LEU A 10 6.21 -48.99 17.66
N ASN A 11 5.32 -49.49 16.81
CA ASN A 11 4.24 -48.87 16.04
C ASN A 11 3.94 -47.37 16.29
N GLY A 12 4.13 -46.58 15.22
CA GLY A 12 3.07 -45.78 14.59
C GLY A 12 2.49 -44.59 15.35
N LEU A 13 2.95 -43.37 15.02
CA LEU A 13 2.10 -42.32 14.46
C LEU A 13 2.98 -41.18 13.92
N PHE A 14 2.72 -40.76 12.68
CA PHE A 14 3.46 -39.72 11.98
C PHE A 14 3.43 -38.37 12.72
N ALA A 15 4.54 -38.00 13.37
CA ALA A 15 4.84 -36.61 13.68
C ALA A 15 5.54 -35.97 12.47
N LYS A 16 4.77 -35.43 11.52
CA LYS A 16 5.32 -34.49 10.52
C LYS A 16 5.58 -33.16 11.22
N ILE A 17 6.76 -33.04 11.82
CA ILE A 17 7.38 -31.77 12.19
C ILE A 17 7.64 -31.03 10.88
N ILE A 18 6.82 -30.04 10.55
CA ILE A 18 7.13 -29.10 9.46
C ILE A 18 8.11 -28.08 10.03
N THR A 19 9.39 -28.36 9.83
CA THR A 19 10.48 -27.40 9.95
C THR A 19 10.32 -26.34 8.87
N ILE A 20 9.85 -25.14 9.22
CA ILE A 20 9.87 -23.99 8.30
C ILE A 20 11.32 -23.53 8.17
N ARG A 21 11.91 -23.78 7.01
CA ARG A 21 13.21 -23.21 6.61
C ARG A 21 13.06 -21.69 6.51
N ASN A 22 13.88 -20.97 7.27
CA ASN A 22 14.15 -19.55 7.05
C ASN A 22 14.81 -19.39 5.67
N SER A 23 14.21 -18.56 4.80
CA SER A 23 14.89 -18.08 3.61
C SER A 23 14.47 -16.65 3.26
N SER A 24 15.52 -15.82 3.11
CA SER A 24 15.55 -14.52 2.43
C SER A 24 14.99 -13.30 3.18
N LEU A 25 15.87 -12.70 4.00
CA LEU A 25 15.84 -11.28 4.37
C LEU A 25 15.95 -10.40 3.11
N LYS A 26 14.87 -9.71 2.74
CA LYS A 26 14.93 -8.45 2.00
C LYS A 26 14.11 -7.41 2.75
N ALA A 27 14.77 -6.29 3.05
CA ALA A 27 14.26 -5.19 3.84
C ALA A 27 13.08 -4.50 3.16
N GLY A 28 11.87 -4.95 3.49
CA GLY A 28 10.66 -4.15 3.45
C GLY A 28 10.03 -4.29 4.82
N THR A 29 9.84 -3.18 5.53
CA THR A 29 9.15 -3.18 6.83
C THR A 29 7.75 -3.77 6.66
N GLN A 30 7.64 -5.07 6.92
CA GLN A 30 6.36 -5.75 7.06
C GLN A 30 5.65 -5.07 8.22
N TYR A 31 4.51 -4.43 7.96
CA TYR A 31 3.72 -3.79 9.01
C TYR A 31 3.40 -4.84 10.08
N ILE A 32 4.02 -4.69 11.26
CA ILE A 32 3.80 -5.58 12.40
C ILE A 32 2.49 -5.12 13.03
N ILE A 33 1.47 -5.99 12.99
CA ILE A 33 0.21 -5.74 13.70
C ILE A 33 0.56 -5.52 15.18
N PRO A 34 0.25 -4.35 15.76
CA PRO A 34 0.52 -4.08 17.17
C PRO A 34 -0.12 -5.15 18.05
N GLU A 35 0.60 -5.64 19.07
CA GLU A 35 0.13 -6.67 20.02
C GLU A 35 -1.28 -6.37 20.56
N GLU A 36 -1.58 -5.08 20.73
CA GLU A 36 -2.86 -4.55 21.21
C GLU A 36 -4.06 -4.91 20.32
N ARG A 37 -3.83 -5.06 19.00
CA ARG A 37 -4.83 -5.50 18.02
C ARG A 37 -4.87 -7.02 17.83
N LYS A 38 -3.94 -7.76 18.43
CA LYS A 38 -3.97 -9.23 18.49
C LYS A 38 -4.86 -9.76 19.63
N LYS A 39 -5.82 -8.96 20.13
CA LYS A 39 -6.88 -9.49 20.99
C LYS A 39 -7.70 -10.51 20.20
N ILE A 40 -7.26 -11.77 20.30
CA ILE A 40 -8.10 -12.93 20.07
C ILE A 40 -9.28 -12.75 21.02
N VAL A 41 -10.48 -12.60 20.45
CA VAL A 41 -11.73 -12.69 21.23
C VAL A 41 -11.85 -14.14 21.68
N ILE A 42 -11.18 -14.48 22.77
CA ILE A 42 -11.42 -15.71 23.51
C ILE A 42 -12.59 -15.36 24.43
N ASN A 43 -13.76 -15.93 24.16
CA ASN A 43 -14.91 -15.81 25.06
C ASN A 43 -14.52 -16.29 26.46
N GLU A 44 -14.69 -15.42 27.46
CA GLU A 44 -14.33 -15.63 28.88
C GLU A 44 -15.17 -16.70 29.62
N ASN A 45 -15.91 -17.55 28.90
CA ASN A 45 -16.78 -18.58 29.51
C ASN A 45 -16.23 -20.00 29.31
N ILE A 46 -14.97 -20.23 29.66
CA ILE A 46 -14.43 -21.59 29.79
C ILE A 46 -14.14 -21.85 31.27
N ASP A 47 -15.13 -22.39 31.97
CA ASP A 47 -14.94 -23.09 33.23
C ASP A 47 -14.18 -24.40 32.94
N LEU A 48 -12.95 -24.50 33.45
CA LEU A 48 -12.06 -25.65 33.25
C LEU A 48 -12.27 -26.77 34.29
N THR A 49 -13.33 -26.72 35.11
CA THR A 49 -13.59 -27.71 36.16
C THR A 49 -14.77 -28.65 35.89
N GLY A 50 -15.22 -28.76 34.63
CA GLY A 50 -16.37 -29.60 34.25
C GLY A 50 -16.03 -30.80 33.36
N ASN A 51 -16.24 -32.01 33.90
CA ASN A 51 -16.18 -33.34 33.27
C ASN A 51 -16.30 -33.41 31.74
N PHE A 52 -15.34 -34.11 31.10
CA PHE A 52 -15.33 -34.51 29.69
C PHE A 52 -16.57 -35.36 29.32
N SER A 53 -17.69 -34.72 29.04
CA SER A 53 -18.83 -35.39 28.43
C SER A 53 -19.46 -34.49 27.37
N LYS A 54 -19.49 -35.02 26.13
CA LYS A 54 -19.94 -34.40 24.87
C LYS A 54 -18.98 -33.33 24.31
N LYS A 55 -18.16 -33.74 23.34
CA LYS A 55 -17.49 -32.81 22.40
C LYS A 55 -18.55 -31.90 21.79
N LYS A 56 -18.70 -30.69 22.31
CA LYS A 56 -19.42 -29.60 21.65
C LYS A 56 -18.61 -29.31 20.38
N VAL A 57 -19.06 -29.86 19.25
CA VAL A 57 -18.54 -29.47 17.94
C VAL A 57 -18.80 -27.97 17.83
N ILE A 58 -17.76 -27.17 18.06
CA ILE A 58 -17.80 -25.74 17.78
C ILE A 58 -17.99 -25.66 16.27
N LYS A 59 -19.24 -25.44 15.82
CA LYS A 59 -19.54 -25.11 14.44
C LYS A 59 -18.70 -23.88 14.12
N ARG A 60 -17.59 -24.06 13.39
CA ARG A 60 -16.84 -22.95 12.80
C ARG A 60 -17.88 -22.14 12.04
N LYS A 61 -18.16 -20.92 12.50
CA LYS A 61 -19.03 -20.00 11.79
C LYS A 61 -18.36 -19.79 10.44
N LEU A 62 -18.89 -20.43 9.40
CA LEU A 62 -18.41 -20.27 8.04
C LEU A 62 -18.55 -18.79 7.71
N ILE A 63 -17.41 -18.09 7.63
CA ILE A 63 -17.40 -16.72 7.16
C ILE A 63 -17.81 -16.80 5.69
N LYS A 64 -18.98 -16.25 5.36
CA LYS A 64 -19.46 -16.20 3.98
C LYS A 64 -18.42 -15.42 3.17
N LYS A 65 -18.06 -15.97 2.02
CA LYS A 65 -17.16 -15.32 1.06
C LYS A 65 -17.74 -13.97 0.60
N PRO A 66 -16.92 -12.92 0.46
CA PRO A 66 -17.39 -11.65 -0.07
C PRO A 66 -17.84 -11.79 -1.53
N GLU A 67 -18.85 -11.02 -1.93
CA GLU A 67 -19.33 -10.97 -3.32
C GLU A 67 -18.60 -9.89 -4.15
N LEU A 68 -18.00 -8.90 -3.47
CA LEU A 68 -17.26 -7.79 -4.04
C LEU A 68 -16.09 -7.42 -3.11
N ILE A 69 -14.94 -7.12 -3.69
CA ILE A 69 -13.82 -6.47 -3.01
C ILE A 69 -13.54 -5.16 -3.74
N ILE A 70 -13.46 -4.07 -2.98
CA ILE A 70 -13.09 -2.74 -3.47
C ILE A 70 -11.67 -2.47 -3.01
N PHE A 71 -10.74 -2.32 -3.96
CA PHE A 71 -9.35 -2.00 -3.68
C PHE A 71 -9.14 -0.49 -3.77
N ASP A 72 -8.39 0.04 -2.82
CA ASP A 72 -7.67 1.29 -3.05
C ASP A 72 -6.52 1.07 -4.04
N LYS A 73 -5.99 2.13 -4.66
CA LYS A 73 -4.95 2.06 -5.70
C LYS A 73 -3.55 2.25 -5.10
N ASP A 74 -3.23 3.47 -4.68
CA ASP A 74 -1.88 3.87 -4.29
C ASP A 74 -1.58 3.45 -2.85
N GLY A 75 -0.54 2.63 -2.65
CA GLY A 75 -0.22 2.05 -1.34
C GLY A 75 -0.96 0.76 -1.03
N THR A 76 -1.89 0.35 -1.90
CA THR A 76 -2.64 -0.91 -1.79
C THR A 76 -2.31 -1.88 -2.93
N LEU A 77 -2.46 -1.45 -4.18
CA LEU A 77 -2.11 -2.24 -5.36
C LEU A 77 -0.71 -1.91 -5.85
N ILE A 78 -0.36 -0.63 -5.89
CA ILE A 78 0.95 -0.14 -6.35
C ILE A 78 1.69 0.55 -5.22
N CYS A 79 3.02 0.53 -5.26
CA CYS A 79 3.87 1.16 -4.26
C CYS A 79 3.69 2.67 -4.28
N PHE A 80 3.08 3.21 -3.22
CA PHE A 80 2.81 4.65 -3.09
C PHE A 80 4.07 5.49 -3.29
N HIS A 81 5.15 5.13 -2.60
CA HIS A 81 6.38 5.92 -2.59
C HIS A 81 7.14 5.85 -3.91
N ALA A 82 7.13 4.70 -4.60
CA ALA A 82 7.78 4.55 -5.90
C ALA A 82 7.21 5.54 -6.93
N MET A 83 5.90 5.81 -6.86
CA MET A 83 5.23 6.74 -7.75
C MET A 83 5.31 8.20 -7.26
N TRP A 84 4.93 8.46 -6.01
CA TRP A 84 4.69 9.83 -5.54
C TRP A 84 5.96 10.61 -5.16
N VAL A 85 7.01 9.93 -4.70
CA VAL A 85 8.28 10.60 -4.34
C VAL A 85 8.98 11.24 -5.55
N PRO A 86 9.24 10.53 -6.66
CA PRO A 86 9.81 11.17 -7.84
C PRO A 86 8.86 12.21 -8.45
N TRP A 87 7.54 11.98 -8.36
CA TRP A 87 6.54 12.93 -8.86
C TRP A 87 6.61 14.28 -8.12
N VAL A 88 6.59 14.28 -6.78
CA VAL A 88 6.60 15.55 -6.01
C VAL A 88 7.92 16.30 -6.18
N ILE A 89 9.05 15.59 -6.22
CA ILE A 89 10.36 16.20 -6.44
C ILE A 89 10.37 16.91 -7.79
N GLY A 90 10.02 16.20 -8.88
CA GLY A 90 9.98 16.78 -10.22
C GLY A 90 8.94 17.90 -10.37
N TYR A 91 7.79 17.79 -9.70
CA TYR A 91 6.75 18.82 -9.70
C TYR A 91 7.26 20.13 -9.09
N VAL A 92 7.87 20.07 -7.91
CA VAL A 92 8.40 21.24 -7.19
C VAL A 92 9.61 21.84 -7.93
N GLU A 93 10.56 21.02 -8.38
CA GLU A 93 11.72 21.50 -9.15
C GLU A 93 11.31 22.28 -10.41
N ARG A 94 10.26 21.83 -11.11
CA ARG A 94 9.75 22.53 -12.29
C ARG A 94 9.03 23.83 -11.94
N ILE A 95 8.30 23.87 -10.83
CA ILE A 95 7.70 25.12 -10.36
C ILE A 95 8.79 26.14 -10.07
N GLU A 96 9.83 25.78 -9.31
CA GLU A 96 10.94 26.69 -9.01
C GLU A 96 11.68 27.12 -10.28
N LYS A 97 11.96 26.17 -11.18
CA LYS A 97 12.66 26.46 -12.44
C LYS A 97 11.89 27.44 -13.34
N ILE A 98 10.57 27.33 -13.40
CA ILE A 98 9.75 28.18 -14.29
C ILE A 98 9.42 29.51 -13.61
N SER A 99 9.14 29.51 -12.30
CA SER A 99 8.83 30.74 -11.55
C SER A 99 10.06 31.60 -11.27
N GLY A 100 11.25 31.00 -11.23
CA GLY A 100 12.48 31.67 -10.78
C GLY A 100 12.53 31.91 -9.27
N VAL A 101 11.60 31.34 -8.50
CA VAL A 101 11.46 31.53 -7.06
C VAL A 101 11.85 30.23 -6.34
N TYR A 102 12.62 30.34 -5.26
CA TYR A 102 12.96 29.22 -4.39
C TYR A 102 11.90 29.07 -3.28
N LEU A 103 11.09 28.02 -3.37
CA LEU A 103 9.88 27.80 -2.56
C LEU A 103 9.68 26.32 -2.17
N SER A 104 10.66 25.47 -2.47
CA SER A 104 10.61 24.02 -2.29
C SER A 104 10.34 23.61 -0.85
N SER A 105 10.96 24.25 0.14
CA SER A 105 10.71 23.96 1.55
C SER A 105 9.24 24.14 1.93
N THR A 106 8.62 25.26 1.52
CA THR A 106 7.22 25.56 1.79
C THR A 106 6.29 24.64 1.01
N LEU A 107 6.55 24.38 -0.28
CA LEU A 107 5.75 23.44 -1.05
C LEU A 107 5.82 22.03 -0.48
N TYR A 108 7.01 21.50 -0.20
CA TYR A 108 7.14 20.16 0.38
C TYR A 108 6.39 20.04 1.70
N SER A 109 6.52 21.03 2.59
CA SER A 109 5.77 21.05 3.84
C SER A 109 4.25 21.06 3.61
N ARG A 110 3.74 21.95 2.75
CA ARG A 110 2.30 22.07 2.45
C ARG A 110 1.72 20.84 1.75
N LEU A 111 2.54 20.18 0.92
CA LEU A 111 2.15 18.97 0.20
C LEU A 111 2.25 17.70 1.07
N GLY A 112 2.87 17.76 2.24
CA GLY A 112 3.07 16.58 3.09
C GLY A 112 4.23 15.70 2.61
N PHE A 113 5.33 16.30 2.17
CA PHE A 113 6.55 15.60 1.77
C PHE A 113 7.72 15.94 2.71
N CYS A 114 8.34 14.91 3.29
CA CYS A 114 9.55 15.03 4.07
C CYS A 114 10.76 14.80 3.16
N ILE A 115 11.49 15.87 2.84
CA ILE A 115 12.68 15.80 1.98
C ILE A 115 13.81 14.99 2.62
N GLU A 116 14.02 15.14 3.93
CA GLU A 116 15.10 14.46 4.67
C GLU A 116 14.95 12.94 4.62
N GLN A 117 13.73 12.45 4.81
CA GLN A 117 13.42 11.02 4.77
C GLN A 117 13.08 10.52 3.37
N ARG A 118 12.94 11.44 2.40
CA ARG A 118 12.40 11.20 1.05
C ARG A 118 11.09 10.39 1.08
N LYS A 119 10.17 10.80 1.96
CA LYS A 119 8.89 10.12 2.18
C LYS A 119 7.72 11.07 2.12
N VAL A 120 6.60 10.54 1.64
CA VAL A 120 5.32 11.22 1.81
C VAL A 120 4.83 10.91 3.22
N ILE A 121 4.49 11.96 3.94
CA ILE A 121 3.90 11.90 5.28
C ILE A 121 2.39 12.18 5.17
N PRO A 122 1.58 11.86 6.19
CA PRO A 122 0.16 12.23 6.19
C PRO A 122 -0.01 13.72 5.85
N GLY A 123 -0.93 14.01 4.94
CA GLY A 123 -1.02 15.32 4.29
C GLY A 123 -1.51 15.25 2.85
N LEU A 124 -1.34 16.36 2.14
CA LEU A 124 -2.09 16.60 0.90
C LEU A 124 -1.77 15.63 -0.23
N LEU A 125 -0.53 15.14 -0.35
CA LEU A 125 -0.18 14.12 -1.34
C LEU A 125 -0.82 12.76 -1.04
N ALA A 126 -1.00 12.42 0.24
CA ALA A 126 -1.58 11.13 0.64
C ALA A 126 -3.12 11.13 0.58
N GLU A 127 -3.74 12.28 0.85
CA GLU A 127 -5.18 12.36 1.13
C GLU A 127 -5.94 13.27 0.16
N GLY A 128 -5.23 14.17 -0.52
CA GLY A 128 -5.80 15.21 -1.36
C GLY A 128 -6.03 14.79 -2.80
N THR A 129 -6.87 15.58 -3.47
CA THR A 129 -7.07 15.52 -4.92
C THR A 129 -6.01 16.32 -5.65
N MET A 130 -5.81 16.04 -6.95
CA MET A 130 -4.94 16.87 -7.78
C MET A 130 -5.38 18.33 -7.87
N LYS A 131 -6.68 18.62 -7.72
CA LYS A 131 -7.16 20.01 -7.65
C LYS A 131 -6.61 20.70 -6.41
N GLN A 132 -6.71 20.07 -5.24
CA GLN A 132 -6.21 20.66 -3.99
C GLN A 132 -4.69 20.85 -4.01
N ILE A 133 -3.94 19.91 -4.61
CA ILE A 133 -2.48 20.05 -4.81
C ILE A 133 -2.16 21.28 -5.66
N LYS A 134 -2.88 21.48 -6.77
CA LYS A 134 -2.71 22.66 -7.65
C LYS A 134 -3.08 23.95 -6.93
N ASP A 135 -4.22 23.98 -6.25
CA ASP A 135 -4.69 25.15 -5.49
C ASP A 135 -3.70 25.53 -4.38
N THR A 136 -3.15 24.55 -3.67
CA THR A 136 -2.12 24.78 -2.65
C THR A 136 -0.84 25.34 -3.26
N SER A 137 -0.44 24.85 -4.43
CA SER A 137 0.76 25.32 -5.12
C SER A 137 0.60 26.73 -5.68
N LEU A 138 -0.60 27.07 -6.16
CA LEU A 138 -0.97 28.44 -6.55
C LEU A 138 -0.85 29.40 -5.36
N ASN A 139 -1.41 29.02 -4.21
CA ASN A 139 -1.35 29.85 -3.01
C ASN A 139 0.09 30.10 -2.56
N VAL A 140 0.95 29.07 -2.57
CA VAL A 140 2.37 29.25 -2.22
C VAL A 140 3.08 30.18 -3.21
N LEU A 141 2.80 30.10 -4.52
CA LEU A 141 3.39 31.05 -5.48
C LEU A 141 2.94 32.49 -5.22
N MET A 142 1.65 32.70 -4.91
CA MET A 142 1.11 34.02 -4.57
C MET A 142 1.71 34.57 -3.27
N ASP A 143 1.88 33.72 -2.25
CA ASP A 143 2.51 34.10 -0.97
C ASP A 143 3.97 34.56 -1.17
N TYR A 144 4.62 34.08 -2.22
CA TYR A 144 5.98 34.47 -2.62
C TYR A 144 6.01 35.63 -3.64
N GLY A 145 4.88 36.28 -3.88
CA GLY A 145 4.78 37.50 -4.69
C GLY A 145 4.66 37.27 -6.19
N VAL A 146 4.46 36.03 -6.64
CA VAL A 146 4.22 35.76 -8.08
C VAL A 146 2.81 36.27 -8.45
N PRO A 147 2.65 37.07 -9.51
CA PRO A 147 1.35 37.55 -9.94
C PRO A 147 0.36 36.41 -10.22
N ASN A 148 -0.91 36.60 -9.86
CA ASN A 148 -1.92 35.55 -9.93
C ASN A 148 -2.03 34.89 -11.33
N GLU A 149 -2.08 35.69 -12.40
CA GLU A 149 -2.11 35.16 -13.77
C GLU A 149 -0.89 34.30 -14.12
N GLU A 150 0.28 34.68 -13.61
CA GLU A 150 1.52 33.97 -13.82
C GLU A 150 1.53 32.65 -13.03
N CYS A 151 1.02 32.66 -11.79
CA CYS A 151 0.82 31.45 -10.99
C CYS A 151 0.02 30.39 -11.77
N TYR A 152 -1.13 30.77 -12.34
CA TYR A 152 -1.95 29.87 -13.14
C TYR A 152 -1.21 29.35 -14.38
N LYS A 153 -0.48 30.21 -15.09
CA LYS A 153 0.33 29.80 -16.27
C LYS A 153 1.40 28.78 -15.87
N ILE A 154 2.11 29.02 -14.76
CA ILE A 154 3.15 28.11 -14.23
C ILE A 154 2.52 26.76 -13.88
N ILE A 155 1.50 26.74 -13.02
CA ILE A 155 0.91 25.49 -12.53
C ILE A 155 0.27 24.69 -13.67
N ASN A 156 -0.37 25.33 -14.64
CA ASN A 156 -0.91 24.64 -15.82
C ASN A 156 0.20 24.06 -16.69
N LYS A 157 1.28 24.80 -16.91
CA LYS A 157 2.44 24.35 -17.70
C LYS A 157 3.12 23.15 -17.03
N VAL A 158 3.41 23.25 -15.74
CA VAL A 158 4.02 22.16 -14.96
C VAL A 158 3.10 20.93 -14.97
N SER A 159 1.80 21.10 -14.69
CA SER A 159 0.85 19.99 -14.69
C SER A 159 0.85 19.24 -16.02
N LYS A 160 0.86 19.96 -17.14
CA LYS A 160 0.90 19.35 -18.48
C LYS A 160 2.20 18.56 -18.72
N GLN A 161 3.34 19.12 -18.30
CA GLN A 161 4.64 18.43 -18.40
C GLN A 161 4.65 17.14 -17.57
N MET A 162 4.16 17.20 -16.33
CA MET A 162 4.09 16.03 -15.45
C MET A 162 3.15 14.95 -16.01
N ASP A 163 1.98 15.33 -16.53
CA ASP A 163 1.04 14.41 -17.17
C ASP A 163 1.66 13.72 -18.39
N GLU A 164 2.49 14.41 -19.18
CA GLU A 164 3.18 13.84 -20.33
C GLU A 164 4.29 12.87 -19.92
N GLU A 165 5.04 13.18 -18.86
CA GLU A 165 6.11 12.33 -18.34
C GLU A 165 5.56 11.06 -17.67
N GLN A 166 4.44 11.17 -16.95
CA GLN A 166 3.77 10.01 -16.37
C GLN A 166 3.34 9.00 -17.43
N LYS A 167 3.08 9.41 -18.67
CA LYS A 167 2.69 8.46 -19.74
C LYS A 167 3.74 7.44 -20.10
N ASN A 168 5.01 7.77 -19.86
CA ASN A 168 6.15 6.91 -20.19
C ASN A 168 6.79 6.31 -18.93
N SER A 169 6.14 6.44 -17.78
CA SER A 169 6.76 6.19 -16.49
C SER A 169 6.94 4.71 -16.19
N LYS A 170 8.20 4.30 -16.02
CA LYS A 170 8.63 3.01 -15.44
C LYS A 170 8.48 2.96 -13.91
N LEU A 171 7.86 3.98 -13.29
CA LEU A 171 7.84 4.17 -11.83
C LEU A 171 6.64 3.51 -11.14
N ILE A 172 5.84 2.76 -11.89
CA ILE A 172 4.76 1.95 -11.32
C ILE A 172 5.36 0.63 -10.87
N GLU A 173 5.35 0.41 -9.55
CA GLU A 173 5.80 -0.83 -8.93
C GLU A 173 4.60 -1.50 -8.26
N GLU A 174 4.34 -2.76 -8.61
CA GLU A 174 3.29 -3.55 -7.97
C GLU A 174 3.70 -3.95 -6.55
N ILE A 175 2.78 -3.89 -5.59
CA ILE A 175 3.04 -4.36 -4.22
C ILE A 175 3.07 -5.90 -4.15
N THR A 176 2.39 -6.57 -5.07
CA THR A 176 2.27 -8.02 -5.16
C THR A 176 2.01 -8.43 -6.61
N ASP A 177 1.91 -9.72 -6.91
CA ASP A 177 1.44 -10.20 -8.21
C ASP A 177 -0.06 -9.90 -8.38
N ILE A 178 -0.38 -8.69 -8.86
CA ILE A 178 -1.75 -8.18 -8.97
C ILE A 178 -2.55 -9.04 -9.95
N ARG A 179 -1.91 -9.47 -11.04
CA ARG A 179 -2.51 -10.33 -12.05
C ARG A 179 -2.98 -11.64 -11.43
N ARG A 180 -2.13 -12.33 -10.67
CA ARG A 180 -2.50 -13.56 -9.97
C ARG A 180 -3.59 -13.32 -8.93
N LEU A 181 -3.50 -12.24 -8.15
CA LEU A 181 -4.54 -11.86 -7.19
C LEU A 181 -5.90 -11.74 -7.88
N PHE A 182 -6.00 -10.95 -8.95
CA PHE A 182 -7.27 -10.70 -9.64
C PHE A 182 -7.80 -11.93 -10.38
N ILE A 183 -6.93 -12.76 -10.97
CA ILE A 183 -7.33 -14.06 -11.55
C ILE A 183 -7.93 -14.94 -10.45
N THR A 184 -7.27 -15.03 -9.29
CA THR A 184 -7.74 -15.86 -8.17
C THR A 184 -9.12 -15.40 -7.70
N LEU A 185 -9.31 -14.09 -7.48
CA LEU A 185 -10.60 -13.53 -7.05
C LEU A 185 -11.72 -13.76 -8.08
N LYS A 186 -11.42 -13.62 -9.38
CA LYS A 186 -12.38 -13.86 -10.46
C LYS A 186 -12.79 -15.33 -10.56
N ASN A 187 -11.84 -16.26 -10.50
CA ASN A 187 -12.11 -17.71 -10.49
C ASN A 187 -13.01 -18.09 -9.30
N ASP A 188 -12.89 -17.31 -8.24
CA ASP A 188 -13.65 -17.41 -7.02
C ASP A 188 -15.03 -16.74 -7.06
N ASN A 189 -15.44 -16.20 -8.22
CA ASN A 189 -16.67 -15.46 -8.48
C ASN A 189 -16.84 -14.23 -7.57
N ILE A 190 -15.72 -13.59 -7.19
CA ILE A 190 -15.71 -12.33 -6.44
C ILE A 190 -15.57 -11.18 -7.43
N LYS A 191 -16.46 -10.19 -7.35
CA LYS A 191 -16.36 -8.96 -8.14
C LYS A 191 -15.21 -8.09 -7.62
N ILE A 192 -14.60 -7.32 -8.51
CA ILE A 192 -13.49 -6.41 -8.19
C ILE A 192 -13.90 -5.00 -8.59
N ALA A 193 -13.67 -4.04 -7.70
CA ALA A 193 -13.77 -2.62 -8.01
C ALA A 193 -12.53 -1.89 -7.48
N ILE A 194 -12.26 -0.70 -8.01
CA ILE A 194 -11.18 0.18 -7.58
C ILE A 194 -11.80 1.51 -7.13
N CYS A 195 -11.41 2.00 -5.95
CA CYS A 195 -11.84 3.28 -5.39
C CYS A 195 -10.59 4.09 -5.05
N THR A 196 -10.41 5.25 -5.69
CA THR A 196 -9.22 6.10 -5.50
C THR A 196 -9.60 7.56 -5.67
N SER A 197 -8.83 8.46 -5.04
CA SER A 197 -8.97 9.92 -5.19
C SER A 197 -8.38 10.45 -6.50
N ASP A 198 -7.63 9.62 -7.23
CA ASP A 198 -7.03 9.98 -8.51
C ASP A 198 -8.09 10.13 -9.62
N SER A 199 -7.75 10.85 -10.69
CA SER A 199 -8.66 11.02 -11.82
C SER A 199 -8.90 9.70 -12.55
N ARG A 200 -10.08 9.55 -13.16
CA ARG A 200 -10.40 8.36 -13.98
C ARG A 200 -9.35 8.12 -15.08
N LYS A 201 -8.92 9.19 -15.75
CA LYS A 201 -7.93 9.12 -16.83
C LYS A 201 -6.61 8.54 -16.34
N ASN A 202 -6.07 9.08 -15.26
CA ASN A 202 -4.81 8.61 -14.67
C ASN A 202 -4.95 7.19 -14.14
N THR A 203 -6.07 6.89 -13.47
CA THR A 203 -6.34 5.54 -12.95
C THR A 203 -6.34 4.51 -14.07
N ILE A 204 -7.09 4.72 -15.16
CA ILE A 204 -7.12 3.78 -16.29
C ILE A 204 -5.74 3.63 -16.92
N GLN A 205 -5.00 4.73 -17.03
CA GLN A 205 -3.65 4.69 -17.54
C GLN A 205 -2.70 3.87 -16.65
N THR A 206 -2.66 4.12 -15.35
CA THR A 206 -1.85 3.34 -14.39
C THR A 206 -2.19 1.86 -14.48
N LEU A 207 -3.48 1.52 -14.50
CA LEU A 207 -3.95 0.14 -14.58
C LEU A 207 -3.62 -0.55 -15.91
N SER A 208 -3.33 0.21 -16.98
CA SER A 208 -2.89 -0.39 -18.24
C SER A 208 -1.46 -0.96 -18.19
N PHE A 209 -0.70 -0.63 -17.15
CA PHE A 209 0.65 -1.14 -16.90
C PHE A 209 0.68 -2.35 -15.93
N LEU A 210 -0.46 -2.72 -15.35
CA LEU A 210 -0.63 -3.82 -14.37
C LEU A 210 -1.34 -5.03 -15.01
#